data_AF-A0A352LPW7-F1
#
_entry.id   AF-A0A352LPW7-F1
#
_cell.length_a   1.000
_cell.length_b   1.000
_cell.length_c   1.000
_cell.angle_alpha   90.00
_cell.angle_beta   90.00
_cell.angle_gamma   90.00
#
_symmetry.space_group_name_H-M   'P 1'
#
loop_
_entity.id
_entity.type
_entity.pdbx_description
1 polymer ?
#
loop_
_entity_poly.entity_id
_entity_poly.type
_entity_poly.pdbx_seq_one_letter_code
_entity_poly.pdbx_strand_id
1 'polypeptide(L)'
;MSSKKVGFGASRPSSKISTQRLDAWVAGDKKKAAGETILTEEKMKRLSLDLTATMHRDLMTYCITHDTKASDLLRDLIAKKIY
;
A
#
# COMPACT_ATOMS: atom_id res chain seq x y z
N MET A 1 11.08 51.97 -21.86
CA MET A 1 10.71 50.54 -21.87
C MET A 1 11.96 49.71 -21.63
N SER A 2 12.31 49.42 -20.37
CA SER A 2 13.57 48.75 -20.00
C SER A 2 13.38 47.22 -20.11
N SER A 3 14.06 46.60 -21.07
CA SER A 3 14.02 45.16 -21.30
C SER A 3 14.93 44.45 -20.29
N LYS A 4 14.35 43.86 -19.25
CA LYS A 4 15.09 43.18 -18.18
C LYS A 4 15.40 41.74 -18.60
N LYS A 5 16.65 41.49 -18.98
CA LYS A 5 17.16 40.18 -19.40
C LYS A 5 17.10 39.21 -18.22
N VAL A 6 16.25 38.18 -18.31
CA VAL A 6 16.14 37.12 -17.29
C VAL A 6 17.29 36.12 -17.53
N GLY A 7 18.18 36.01 -16.56
CA GLY A 7 19.29 35.06 -16.60
C GLY A 7 18.82 33.65 -16.27
N PHE A 8 18.76 32.76 -17.25
CA PHE A 8 18.60 31.32 -17.03
C PHE A 8 19.97 30.69 -16.79
N GLY A 9 20.46 30.78 -15.56
CA GLY A 9 21.70 30.10 -15.18
C GLY A 9 22.05 30.31 -13.72
N ALA A 10 21.91 29.25 -12.91
CA ALA A 10 22.90 28.84 -11.89
C ALA A 10 22.35 27.81 -10.87
N SER A 11 21.03 27.56 -10.77
CA SER A 11 20.52 26.57 -9.80
C SER A 11 19.28 25.87 -10.32
N ARG A 12 19.41 24.59 -10.67
CA ARG A 12 18.27 23.69 -10.89
C ARG A 12 17.50 23.63 -9.55
N PRO A 13 16.18 23.96 -9.49
CA PRO A 13 15.42 23.93 -8.23
C PRO A 13 15.44 22.55 -7.54
N SER A 14 15.77 21.51 -8.30
CA SER A 14 15.93 20.12 -7.87
C SER A 14 17.15 19.84 -6.98
N SER A 15 18.16 20.72 -6.88
CA SER A 15 19.37 20.41 -6.08
C SER A 15 19.22 20.70 -4.58
N LYS A 16 18.15 21.40 -4.18
CA LYS A 16 17.89 21.78 -2.78
C LYS A 16 16.73 20.99 -2.14
N ILE A 17 16.05 20.14 -2.90
CA ILE A 17 15.08 19.21 -2.31
C ILE A 17 15.90 18.09 -1.68
N SER A 18 16.05 18.14 -0.35
CA SER A 18 16.69 17.09 0.40
C SER A 18 15.99 15.76 0.08
N THR A 19 16.74 14.85 -0.54
CA THR A 19 16.32 13.46 -0.76
C THR A 19 15.80 12.82 0.52
N GLN A 20 16.28 13.27 1.67
CA GLN A 20 15.81 12.88 3.00
C GLN A 20 14.30 13.07 3.23
N ARG A 21 13.67 14.11 2.66
CA ARG A 21 12.21 14.33 2.80
C ARG A 21 11.39 13.41 1.89
N LEU A 22 11.96 13.00 0.76
CA LEU A 22 11.39 12.01 -0.15
C LEU A 22 11.58 10.59 0.40
N ASP A 23 12.76 10.28 0.96
CA ASP A 23 13.05 9.02 1.63
C ASP A 23 12.20 8.82 2.88
N ALA A 24 11.83 9.89 3.59
CA ALA A 24 10.90 9.82 4.72
C ALA A 24 9.50 9.32 4.32
N TRP A 25 9.05 9.63 3.09
CA TRP A 25 7.78 9.12 2.57
C TRP A 25 7.87 7.64 2.20
N VAL A 26 9.01 7.20 1.65
CA VAL A 26 9.27 5.78 1.31
C VAL A 26 9.56 4.93 2.57
N ALA A 27 10.14 5.53 3.60
CA ALA A 27 10.43 4.87 4.89
C ALA A 27 9.20 4.74 5.80
N GLY A 28 8.05 5.31 5.41
CA GLY A 28 6.80 5.37 6.18
C GLY A 28 6.17 4.01 6.55
N ASP A 29 6.64 2.90 5.98
CA ASP A 29 6.15 1.55 6.33
C ASP A 29 7.13 0.71 7.18
N LYS A 30 8.31 1.25 7.53
CA LYS A 30 9.31 0.52 8.34
C LYS A 30 9.28 0.80 9.84
N LYS A 31 8.21 1.43 10.34
CA LYS A 31 7.93 1.57 11.79
C LYS A 31 6.60 0.93 12.19
N LYS A 32 6.47 -0.37 11.94
CA LYS A 32 5.69 -1.25 12.85
C LYS A 32 6.67 -2.13 13.61
N ALA A 33 7.37 -1.52 14.56
CA ALA A 33 8.08 -2.25 15.58
C ALA A 33 7.93 -1.52 16.92
N ALA A 34 7.52 -2.32 17.92
CA ALA A 34 7.50 -2.03 19.35
C ALA A 34 6.30 -1.23 19.90
N GLY A 35 5.21 -1.96 20.13
CA GLY A 35 4.68 -2.12 21.50
C GLY A 35 3.69 -1.07 22.00
N GLU A 36 2.40 -1.33 21.81
CA GLU A 36 1.36 -0.94 22.77
C GLU A 36 0.09 -1.78 22.57
N THR A 37 -0.12 -2.70 23.52
CA THR A 37 -1.41 -3.23 24.01
C THR A 37 -2.58 -3.35 23.02
N ILE A 38 -2.64 -4.42 22.23
CA ILE A 38 -3.90 -4.96 21.72
C ILE A 38 -3.78 -6.48 21.77
N LEU A 39 -4.69 -7.11 22.52
CA LEU A 39 -5.08 -8.52 22.52
C LEU A 39 -4.35 -9.32 21.44
N THR A 40 -3.47 -10.24 21.83
CA THR A 40 -2.72 -11.20 20.98
C THR A 40 -3.32 -11.40 19.57
N GLU A 41 -3.13 -10.42 18.69
CA GLU A 41 -3.49 -10.55 17.29
C GLU A 41 -2.39 -11.43 16.75
N GLU A 42 -2.69 -12.72 16.66
CA GLU A 42 -1.76 -13.68 16.11
C GLU A 42 -1.22 -13.13 14.79
N LYS A 43 0.11 -13.03 14.70
CA LYS A 43 0.77 -12.45 13.55
C LYS A 43 0.32 -13.18 12.28
N MET A 44 -0.49 -12.51 11.47
CA MET A 44 -1.05 -13.10 10.24
C MET A 44 0.08 -13.52 9.30
N LYS A 45 0.05 -14.78 8.87
CA LYS A 45 0.94 -15.29 7.81
C LYS A 45 0.32 -15.00 6.45
N ARG A 46 1.18 -14.76 5.44
CA ARG A 46 0.75 -14.61 4.04
C ARG A 46 0.55 -16.00 3.43
N LEU A 47 -0.57 -16.17 2.74
CA LEU A 47 -0.91 -17.37 1.98
C LEU A 47 -0.97 -16.98 0.50
N SER A 48 -0.18 -17.66 -0.33
CA SER A 48 -0.26 -17.54 -1.79
C SER A 48 -1.09 -18.71 -2.31
N LEU A 49 -2.13 -18.41 -3.10
CA LEU A 49 -3.04 -19.40 -3.69
C LEU A 49 -3.09 -19.21 -5.19
N ASP A 50 -2.98 -20.30 -5.93
CA ASP A 50 -3.22 -20.30 -7.37
C ASP A 50 -4.72 -20.46 -7.62
N LEU A 51 -5.28 -19.52 -8.37
CA LEU A 51 -6.67 -19.52 -8.79
C LEU A 51 -6.73 -19.55 -10.31
N THR A 52 -7.73 -20.24 -10.86
CA THR A 52 -8.00 -20.13 -12.29
C THR A 52 -8.45 -18.71 -12.64
N ALA A 53 -8.20 -18.27 -13.87
CA ALA A 53 -8.55 -16.92 -14.29
C ALA A 53 -10.06 -16.64 -14.17
N THR A 54 -10.90 -17.65 -14.40
CA THR A 54 -12.36 -17.58 -14.22
C THR A 54 -12.72 -17.37 -12.76
N MET A 55 -12.18 -18.19 -11.85
CA MET A 55 -12.45 -18.05 -10.42
C MET A 55 -12.01 -16.70 -9.86
N HIS A 56 -10.84 -16.19 -10.27
CA HIS A 56 -10.39 -14.87 -9.85
C HIS A 56 -11.35 -13.76 -10.30
N ARG A 57 -11.84 -13.83 -11.55
CA ARG A 57 -12.80 -12.86 -12.08
C ARG A 57 -14.12 -12.88 -11.31
N ASP A 58 -14.63 -14.08 -11.04
CA ASP A 58 -15.90 -14.24 -10.33
C ASP A 58 -15.77 -13.76 -8.88
N LEU A 59 -14.65 -14.09 -8.21
CA LEU A 59 -14.34 -13.63 -6.86
C LEU A 59 -14.26 -12.10 -6.79
N MET A 60 -13.56 -11.46 -7.72
CA MET A 60 -13.43 -10.00 -7.74
C MET A 60 -14.77 -9.33 -8.06
N THR A 61 -15.57 -9.92 -8.95
CA THR A 61 -16.92 -9.43 -9.26
C THR A 61 -17.81 -9.46 -8.02
N TYR A 62 -17.78 -10.58 -7.28
CA TYR A 62 -18.50 -10.73 -6.01
C TYR A 62 -18.05 -9.68 -4.96
N CYS A 63 -16.74 -9.45 -4.85
CA CYS A 63 -16.20 -8.45 -3.93
C CYS A 63 -16.72 -7.05 -4.23
N ILE A 64 -16.82 -6.68 -5.52
CA ILE A 64 -17.35 -5.38 -5.96
C ILE A 64 -18.85 -5.26 -5.63
N THR A 65 -19.64 -6.31 -5.87
CA THR A 65 -21.09 -6.26 -5.62
C THR A 65 -21.46 -6.19 -4.14
N HIS A 66 -20.62 -6.77 -3.28
CA HIS A 66 -20.88 -6.85 -1.84
C HIS A 66 -20.08 -5.84 -1.01
N ASP A 67 -19.30 -4.97 -1.65
CA ASP A 67 -18.38 -4.01 -1.01
C ASP A 67 -17.48 -4.66 0.06
N THR A 68 -16.94 -5.84 -0.28
CA THR A 68 -16.09 -6.62 0.63
C THR A 68 -14.69 -6.79 0.07
N LYS A 69 -13.70 -6.92 0.96
CA LYS A 69 -12.33 -7.24 0.58
C LYS A 69 -12.19 -8.73 0.34
N ALA A 70 -11.54 -9.09 -0.76
CA ALA A 70 -11.21 -10.47 -1.09
C ALA A 70 -10.48 -11.19 0.06
N SER A 71 -9.60 -10.49 0.79
CA SER A 71 -8.88 -11.06 1.93
C SER A 71 -9.79 -11.48 3.07
N ASP A 72 -10.82 -10.67 3.36
CA ASP A 72 -11.70 -10.90 4.51
C ASP A 72 -12.69 -12.01 4.17
N LEU A 73 -13.22 -11.98 2.94
CA LEU A 73 -14.05 -13.06 2.39
C LEU A 73 -13.30 -14.41 2.40
N LEU A 74 -12.05 -14.43 1.94
CA LEU A 74 -11.25 -15.67 1.94
C LEU A 74 -10.98 -16.17 3.36
N ARG A 75 -10.74 -15.28 4.33
CA ARG A 75 -10.60 -15.68 5.75
C ARG A 75 -11.89 -16.29 6.26
N ASP A 76 -13.04 -15.70 5.98
CA ASP A 76 -14.34 -16.21 6.43
C ASP A 76 -14.67 -17.57 5.79
N LEU A 77 -14.39 -17.74 4.49
CA LEU A 77 -14.58 -19.01 3.80
C LEU A 77 -13.66 -20.11 4.35
N ILE A 78 -12.39 -19.78 4.61
CA ILE A 78 -11.42 -20.70 5.20
C ILE A 78 -11.85 -21.05 6.63
N ALA A 79 -12.26 -20.05 7.42
CA ALA A 79 -12.74 -20.24 8.78
C ALA A 79 -13.93 -21.20 8.81
N LYS A 80 -14.96 -20.94 7.98
CA LYS A 80 -16.17 -21.77 7.90
C LYS A 80 -15.92 -23.21 7.41
N LYS A 81 -14.86 -23.43 6.63
CA LYS A 81 -14.61 -24.74 6.00
C LYS A 81 -13.65 -25.62 6.81
N ILE A 82 -12.70 -25.00 7.50
CA ILE A 82 -11.62 -25.69 8.23
C ILE A 82 -11.91 -25.75 9.74
N TYR A 83 -12.45 -24.68 10.31
CA TYR A 83 -12.81 -24.59 11.73
C TYR A 83 -14.32 -24.78 11.92
#